data_AF-E3CUH2-F1
#
_entry.id   AF-E3CUH2-F1
#
_cell.length_a   1.000
_cell.length_b   1.000
_cell.length_c   1.000
_cell.angle_alpha   90.00
_cell.angle_beta   90.00
_cell.angle_gamma   90.00
#
_symmetry.space_group_name_H-M   'P 1'
#
loop_
_entity.id
_entity.type
_entity.pdbx_description
1 polymer ?
#
loop_
_entity_poly.entity_id
_entity_poly.type
_entity_poly.pdbx_seq_one_letter_code
_entity_poly.pdbx_strand_id
1 'polypeptide(L)' 'MTSPTEPAWEAFRDRVTSLASLREDEEFLRYVAGVTERMWCHVLEDEHLQPEQAESRLFGFFQEDRRFFTKS' A
#
# COMPACT_ATOMS: atom_id res chain seq x y z
N MET A 1 -21.71 17.15 -16.98
CA MET A 1 -21.63 15.83 -16.34
C MET A 1 -20.31 15.79 -15.61
N THR A 2 -20.29 16.16 -14.33
CA THR A 2 -19.09 16.05 -13.49
C THR A 2 -18.96 14.59 -13.07
N SER A 3 -17.92 13.92 -13.59
CA SER A 3 -17.53 12.59 -13.15
C SER A 3 -17.44 12.54 -11.62
N PRO A 4 -17.84 11.44 -10.97
CA PRO A 4 -17.57 11.29 -9.55
C PRO A 4 -16.05 11.39 -9.37
N THR A 5 -15.60 12.38 -8.61
CA THR A 5 -14.22 12.45 -8.17
C THR A 5 -13.97 11.17 -7.38
N GLU A 6 -13.15 10.26 -7.89
CA GLU A 6 -12.74 9.07 -7.14
C GLU A 6 -12.28 9.52 -5.75
N PRO A 7 -12.70 8.83 -4.68
CA PRO A 7 -12.24 9.15 -3.33
C PRO A 7 -10.70 9.16 -3.30
N ALA A 8 -10.13 10.15 -2.61
CA ALA A 8 -8.69 10.41 -2.64
C ALA A 8 -7.83 9.19 -2.23
N TRP A 9 -8.38 8.30 -1.38
CA TRP A 9 -7.73 7.08 -0.95
C TRP A 9 -7.65 6.00 -2.05
N GLU A 10 -8.59 5.94 -3.00
CA GLU A 10 -8.55 4.98 -4.12
C GLU A 10 -7.41 5.35 -5.07
N ALA A 11 -7.34 6.64 -5.45
CA ALA A 11 -6.25 7.15 -6.26
C ALA A 11 -4.88 6.96 -5.57
N PHE A 12 -4.83 7.13 -4.24
CA PHE A 12 -3.65 6.87 -3.44
C PHE A 12 -3.24 5.39 -3.47
N ARG A 13 -4.17 4.47 -3.18
CA ARG A 13 -3.96 3.02 -3.24
C ARG A 13 -3.45 2.58 -4.60
N ASP A 14 -4.05 3.08 -5.68
CA ASP A 14 -3.69 2.68 -7.04
C ASP A 14 -2.27 3.15 -7.40
N ARG A 15 -1.87 4.33 -6.91
CA ARG A 15 -0.50 4.84 -7.05
C ARG A 15 0.50 3.97 -6.29
N VAL A 16 0.20 3.63 -5.03
CA VAL A 16 1.04 2.73 -4.21
C VAL A 16 1.16 1.36 -4.85
N THR A 17 0.05 0.80 -5.34
CA THR A 17 0.01 -0.51 -6.01
C THR A 17 0.84 -0.51 -7.29
N SER A 18 0.79 0.60 -8.06
CA SER A 18 1.62 0.78 -9.27
C SER A 18 3.11 0.86 -8.94
N LEU A 19 3.49 1.43 -7.80
CA LEU A 19 4.89 1.44 -7.35
C LEU A 19 5.32 0.06 -6.85
N ALA A 20 4.45 -0.63 -6.11
CA ALA A 20 4.71 -1.98 -5.61
C ALA A 20 4.94 -2.99 -6.75
N SER A 21 4.23 -2.85 -7.88
CA SER A 21 4.40 -3.73 -9.04
C SER A 21 5.77 -3.62 -9.72
N LEU A 22 6.46 -2.48 -9.56
CA LEU A 22 7.82 -2.29 -10.07
C LEU A 22 8.85 -3.16 -9.35
N ARG A 23 8.51 -3.74 -8.19
CA ARG A 23 9.39 -4.66 -7.46
C ARG A 23 9.38 -6.08 -7.99
N GLU A 24 8.41 -6.42 -8.85
CA GLU A 24 8.25 -7.77 -9.41
C GLU A 24 8.12 -8.88 -8.33
N ASP A 25 7.61 -8.53 -7.13
CA ASP A 25 7.40 -9.45 -6.01
C ASP A 25 5.89 -9.72 -5.84
N GLU A 26 5.44 -10.91 -6.28
CA GLU A 26 4.03 -11.31 -6.21
C GLU A 26 3.50 -11.43 -4.78
N GLU A 27 4.35 -11.83 -3.82
CA GLU A 27 3.95 -11.95 -2.42
C GLU A 27 3.72 -10.57 -1.82
N PHE A 28 4.60 -9.62 -2.14
CA PHE A 28 4.43 -8.23 -1.74
C PHE A 28 3.19 -7.60 -2.38
N LEU A 29 2.91 -7.88 -3.65
CA LEU A 29 1.68 -7.41 -4.30
C LEU A 29 0.42 -7.92 -3.61
N ARG A 30 0.40 -9.20 -3.19
CA ARG A 30 -0.70 -9.76 -2.38
C ARG A 30 -0.79 -9.10 -1.01
N TYR A 31 0.35 -8.77 -0.39
CA TYR A 31 0.39 -8.05 0.87
C TYR A 31 -0.25 -6.66 0.75
N VAL A 32 0.14 -5.89 -0.26
CA VAL A 32 -0.43 -4.56 -0.55
C VAL A 32 -1.93 -4.65 -0.86
N ALA A 33 -2.36 -5.66 -1.62
CA ALA A 33 -3.78 -5.91 -1.90
C ALA A 33 -4.61 -6.27 -0.65
N GLY A 34 -3.95 -6.77 0.41
CA GLY A 34 -4.58 -7.05 1.71
C GLY A 34 -4.83 -5.82 2.58
N VAL A 35 -4.29 -4.65 2.21
CA VAL A 35 -4.47 -3.41 2.98
C VAL A 35 -5.90 -2.90 2.82
N THR A 36 -6.60 -2.78 3.95
CA THR A 36 -8.00 -2.34 3.99
C THR A 36 -8.15 -0.85 3.68
N GLU A 37 -9.31 -0.44 3.16
CA GLU A 37 -9.72 0.96 2.97
C GLU A 37 -9.41 1.83 4.19
N ARG A 38 -9.81 1.40 5.40
CA ARG A 38 -9.56 2.16 6.63
C ARG A 38 -8.09 2.49 6.85
N MET A 39 -7.19 1.58 6.48
CA MET A 39 -5.75 1.80 6.60
C MET A 39 -5.26 2.77 5.53
N TRP A 40 -5.78 2.70 4.30
CA TRP A 40 -5.47 3.69 3.26
C TRP A 40 -5.92 5.10 3.66
N CYS A 41 -7.13 5.24 4.21
CA CYS A 41 -7.60 6.52 4.73
C CYS A 41 -6.72 7.00 5.89
N HIS A 42 -6.36 6.15 6.84
CA HIS A 42 -5.46 6.52 7.94
C HIS A 42 -4.10 7.02 7.46
N VAL A 43 -3.48 6.30 6.52
CA VAL A 43 -2.17 6.67 5.95
C VAL A 43 -2.24 8.01 5.20
N LEU A 44 -3.34 8.24 4.46
CA LEU A 44 -3.52 9.44 3.66
C LEU A 44 -3.92 10.65 4.51
N GLU A 45 -4.88 10.50 5.43
CA GLU A 45 -5.53 11.59 6.16
C GLU A 45 -4.87 11.87 7.51
N ASP A 46 -4.37 10.85 8.21
CA ASP A 46 -3.75 11.02 9.52
C ASP A 46 -2.22 11.13 9.37
N GLU A 47 -1.59 10.19 8.67
CA GLU A 47 -0.13 10.17 8.52
C GLU A 47 0.39 11.08 7.38
N HIS A 48 -0.49 11.53 6.47
CA HIS A 48 -0.15 12.39 5.33
C HIS A 48 1.03 11.87 4.49
N LEU A 49 1.17 10.56 4.38
CA LEU A 49 2.27 9.96 3.63
C LEU A 49 2.09 10.15 2.13
N GLN A 50 3.21 10.34 1.43
CA GLN A 50 3.24 10.25 -0.02
C GLN A 50 3.19 8.78 -0.47
N PRO A 51 2.67 8.46 -1.67
CA PRO A 51 2.58 7.09 -2.17
C PRO A 51 3.92 6.33 -2.12
N GLU A 52 5.02 6.99 -2.44
CA GLU A 52 6.37 6.40 -2.42
C GLU A 52 6.81 6.03 -1.00
N GLN A 53 6.42 6.84 -0.02
CA GLN A 53 6.74 6.59 1.39
C GLN A 53 5.89 5.45 1.94
N ALA A 54 4.59 5.42 1.62
CA ALA A 54 3.69 4.35 2.02
C ALA A 54 4.11 3.00 1.41
N GLU A 55 4.49 2.97 0.14
CA GLU A 55 5.04 1.79 -0.53
C GLU A 55 6.30 1.27 0.19
N SER A 56 7.28 2.15 0.42
CA SER A 56 8.53 1.76 1.08
C SER A 56 8.29 1.25 2.52
N ARG A 57 7.32 1.83 3.22
CA ARG A 57 6.96 1.40 4.59
C ARG A 57 6.26 0.05 4.58
N LEU A 58 5.31 -0.18 3.67
CA LEU A 58 4.65 -1.47 3.47
C LEU A 58 5.68 -2.55 3.11
N PHE A 59 6.65 -2.24 2.25
CA PHE A 59 7.71 -3.17 1.90
C PHE A 59 8.58 -3.54 3.11
N GLY A 60 8.87 -2.56 3.98
CA GLY A 60 9.55 -2.81 5.26
C GLY A 60 8.79 -3.80 6.14
N PHE A 61 7.49 -3.56 6.36
CA PHE A 61 6.64 -4.47 7.14
C PHE A 61 6.56 -5.87 6.53
N PHE A 62 6.40 -5.95 5.21
CA PHE A 62 6.40 -7.23 4.50
C PHE A 62 7.70 -8.02 4.71
N GLN A 63 8.86 -7.36 4.63
CA GLN A 63 10.15 -8.01 4.87
C GLN A 63 10.30 -8.49 6.32
N GLU A 64 9.83 -7.71 7.28
CA GLU A 64 9.82 -8.10 8.69
C GLU A 64 8.91 -9.31 8.92
N ASP A 65 7.66 -9.25 8.45
CA ASP A 65 6.69 -10.35 8.55
C ASP A 65 7.26 -11.64 7.93
N ARG A 66 7.82 -11.55 6.72
CA ARG A 66 8.44 -12.70 6.04
C ARG A 66 9.60 -13.30 6.86
N ARG A 67 10.38 -12.48 7.57
CA ARG A 67 11.46 -12.93 8.45
C ARG A 67 10.93 -13.63 9.72
N PHE A 68 9.78 -13.21 10.24
CA PHE A 68 9.16 -13.86 11.40
C PHE A 68 8.54 -15.22 11.03
N PHE A 69 7.88 -15.33 9.89
CA PHE A 69 7.20 -16.57 9.49
C PHE A 69 8.13 -17.65 8.90
N THR A 70 9.31 -17.30 8.40
CA THR A 70 10.31 -18.27 7.88
C THR A 70 11.21 -18.89 8.95
N LYS A 71 11.09 -18.45 10.21
CA LYS A 71 11.88 -18.97 11.35
C LYS A 71 11.18 -20.04 12.18
N SER A 72 10.01 -20.54 11.75
CA SER A 72 9.29 -21.64 12.42
C SER A 72 9.63 -22.99 11.82
#